data_AF-I3TL08-F1
#
_entry.id   AF-I3TL08-F1
#
_cell.length_a   1.000
_cell.length_b   1.000
_cell.length_c   1.000
_cell.angle_alpha   90.00
_cell.angle_beta   90.00
_cell.angle_gamma   90.00
#
_symmetry.space_group_name_H-M   'P 1'
#
loop_
_entity.id
_entity.type
_entity.pdbx_description
1 polymer ?
#
loop_
_entity_poly.entity_id
_entity_poly.type
_entity_poly.pdbx_seq_one_letter_code
_entity_poly.pdbx_strand_id
1 'polypeptide(L)'
;MNALRALASAVDAVNEGIGRVVSWLALVLVVVQFGIVLMRYVYGVGAIAVQESILIMHGVLFLVAAGYALLYDAHVRVDVFYGEANPARRRWSI
;
A
#
# COMPACT_ATOMS: atom_id res chain seq x y z
N MET A 1 -12.21 24.64 -16.41
CA MET A 1 -12.48 24.04 -15.08
C MET A 1 -13.18 22.68 -15.16
N ASN A 2 -14.07 22.43 -16.15
CA ASN A 2 -14.78 21.14 -16.26
C ASN A 2 -13.89 19.97 -16.73
N ALA A 3 -12.97 20.21 -17.67
CA ALA A 3 -12.07 19.17 -18.18
C ALA A 3 -11.11 18.61 -17.11
N LEU A 4 -10.55 19.48 -16.27
CA LEU A 4 -9.70 19.09 -15.13
C LEU A 4 -10.47 18.27 -14.09
N ARG A 5 -11.72 18.65 -13.79
CA ARG A 5 -12.57 17.90 -12.86
C ARG A 5 -12.96 16.53 -13.41
N ALA A 6 -13.29 16.46 -14.71
CA ALA A 6 -13.60 15.20 -15.38
C ALA A 6 -12.39 14.25 -15.38
N LEU A 7 -11.19 14.77 -15.63
CA LEU A 7 -9.95 14.00 -15.58
C LEU A 7 -9.65 13.50 -14.17
N ALA A 8 -9.81 14.35 -13.15
CA ALA A 8 -9.66 13.94 -11.75
C ALA A 8 -10.64 12.80 -11.39
N SER A 9 -11.93 12.94 -11.71
CA SER A 9 -12.92 11.89 -11.43
C SER A 9 -12.66 10.57 -12.18
N ALA A 10 -12.07 10.64 -13.38
CA ALA A 10 -11.67 9.45 -14.12
C ALA A 10 -10.50 8.73 -13.45
N VAL A 11 -9.51 9.48 -12.97
CA VAL A 11 -8.38 8.93 -12.20
C VAL A 11 -8.86 8.30 -10.90
N ASP A 12 -9.76 8.96 -10.18
CA ASP A 12 -10.33 8.44 -8.93
C ASP A 12 -11.08 7.12 -9.17
N ALA A 13 -11.91 7.04 -10.21
CA ALA A 13 -12.65 5.83 -10.57
C ALA A 13 -11.73 4.66 -10.97
N VAL A 14 -10.66 4.96 -11.73
CA VAL A 14 -9.64 3.96 -12.10
C VAL A 14 -8.94 3.45 -10.84
N ASN A 15 -8.53 4.35 -9.96
CA ASN A 15 -7.82 3.98 -8.73
C ASN A 15 -8.72 3.19 -7.76
N GLU A 16 -10.02 3.48 -7.72
CA GLU A 16 -11.00 2.71 -6.94
C GLU A 16 -11.17 1.27 -7.49
N GLY A 17 -11.25 1.13 -8.82
CA GLY A 17 -11.28 -0.17 -9.48
C GLY A 17 -10.04 -1.00 -9.19
N ILE A 18 -8.86 -0.38 -9.36
CA ILE A 18 -7.56 -1.02 -9.09
C ILE A 18 -7.46 -1.43 -7.62
N GLY A 19 -7.78 -0.54 -6.68
CA GLY A 19 -7.68 -0.84 -5.25
C GLY A 19 -8.55 -2.00 -4.80
N ARG A 20 -9.79 -2.10 -5.30
CA ARG A 20 -10.65 -3.27 -5.03
C ARG A 20 -10.04 -4.57 -5.52
N VAL A 21 -9.51 -4.60 -6.73
CA VAL A 21 -8.87 -5.80 -7.30
C VAL A 21 -7.58 -6.16 -6.53
N VAL A 22 -6.77 -5.16 -6.20
CA VAL A 22 -5.48 -5.34 -5.52
C VAL A 22 -5.64 -5.74 -4.06
N SER A 23 -6.76 -5.37 -3.41
CA SER A 23 -7.06 -5.86 -2.06
C SER A 23 -7.10 -7.41 -2.00
N TRP A 24 -7.54 -8.07 -3.08
CA TRP A 24 -7.51 -9.53 -3.18
C TRP A 24 -6.10 -10.09 -3.38
N LEU A 25 -5.21 -9.34 -4.04
CA LEU A 25 -3.80 -9.74 -4.18
C LEU A 25 -3.09 -9.80 -2.83
N ALA A 26 -3.50 -8.98 -1.85
CA ALA A 26 -2.96 -9.07 -0.49
C ALA A 26 -3.29 -10.41 0.16
N LEU A 27 -4.52 -10.91 0.00
CA LEU A 27 -4.92 -12.22 0.50
C LEU A 27 -4.13 -13.34 -0.21
N VAL A 28 -4.00 -13.26 -1.53
CA VAL A 28 -3.20 -14.21 -2.32
C VAL A 28 -1.74 -14.23 -1.85
N LEU A 29 -1.15 -13.06 -1.60
CA LEU A 29 0.22 -12.94 -1.12
C LEU A 29 0.41 -13.65 0.23
N VAL A 30 -0.53 -13.50 1.17
CA VAL A 30 -0.49 -14.19 2.47
C VAL A 30 -0.56 -15.70 2.28
N VAL A 31 -1.45 -16.20 1.43
CA VAL A 31 -1.61 -17.64 1.17
C VAL A 31 -0.34 -18.22 0.53
N VAL A 32 0.23 -17.51 -0.46
CA VAL A 32 1.47 -17.92 -1.13
C VAL A 32 2.65 -17.94 -0.14
N GLN A 33 2.81 -16.88 0.66
CA GLN A 33 3.83 -16.82 1.70
C GLN A 33 3.70 -17.98 2.69
N PHE A 34 2.47 -18.28 3.13
CA PHE A 34 2.20 -19.40 4.04
C PHE A 34 2.56 -20.75 3.42
N GLY A 35 2.18 -20.98 2.16
CA GLY A 35 2.56 -22.19 1.43
C GLY A 35 4.07 -22.36 1.29
N ILE A 36 4.81 -21.27 1.10
CA ILE A 36 6.27 -21.28 1.01
C ILE A 36 6.92 -21.60 2.36
N VAL A 37 6.39 -21.06 3.46
CA VAL A 37 6.80 -21.42 4.82
C VAL A 37 6.57 -22.92 5.06
N LEU A 38 5.39 -23.45 4.69
CA LEU A 38 5.13 -24.89 4.80
C LEU A 38 6.10 -25.74 3.99
N MET A 39 6.30 -25.42 2.70
CA MET A 39 7.28 -26.13 1.85
C MET A 39 8.68 -26.11 2.46
N ARG A 40 9.12 -24.95 2.95
CA ARG A 40 10.46 -24.79 3.51
C ARG A 40 10.66 -25.56 4.82
N TYR A 41 9.71 -25.47 5.75
CA TYR A 41 9.90 -25.98 7.11
C TYR A 41 9.31 -27.38 7.34
N VAL A 42 8.24 -27.75 6.62
CA VAL A 42 7.61 -29.07 6.75
C VAL A 42 8.21 -30.05 5.74
N TYR A 43 8.37 -29.63 4.49
CA TYR A 43 8.83 -30.50 3.41
C TYR A 43 10.33 -30.36 3.12
N GLY A 44 11.02 -29.37 3.72
CA GLY A 44 12.44 -29.12 3.50
C GLY A 44 12.78 -28.62 2.08
N VAL A 45 11.79 -28.26 1.28
CA VAL A 45 11.97 -27.81 -0.11
C VAL A 45 11.95 -26.29 -0.14
N GLY A 46 13.03 -25.69 -0.62
CA GLY A 46 13.14 -24.24 -0.76
C GLY A 46 13.81 -23.86 -2.07
N ALA A 47 13.20 -22.92 -2.79
CA ALA A 47 13.79 -22.30 -3.97
C ALA A 47 14.05 -20.82 -3.69
N ILE A 48 15.30 -20.38 -3.88
CA ILE A 48 15.71 -18.97 -3.66
C ILE A 48 14.91 -18.05 -4.59
N ALA A 49 14.74 -18.44 -5.86
CA ALA A 49 13.94 -17.69 -6.83
C ALA A 49 12.49 -17.45 -6.39
N VAL A 50 11.89 -18.42 -5.68
CA VAL A 50 10.52 -18.28 -5.15
C VAL A 50 10.48 -17.30 -3.98
N GLN A 51 11.52 -17.28 -3.14
CA GLN A 51 11.62 -16.30 -2.05
C GLN A 51 11.81 -14.87 -2.56
N GLU A 52 12.66 -14.68 -3.57
CA GLU A 52 12.84 -13.39 -4.22
C GLU A 52 11.56 -12.91 -4.93
N SER A 53 10.80 -13.82 -5.53
CA SER A 53 9.53 -13.48 -6.18
C SER A 53 8.50 -12.89 -5.20
N ILE A 54 8.45 -13.40 -3.96
CA ILE A 54 7.58 -12.84 -2.92
C ILE A 54 7.95 -11.39 -2.63
N LEU A 55 9.24 -11.10 -2.49
CA LEU A 55 9.72 -9.75 -2.20
C LEU A 55 9.24 -8.77 -3.28
N ILE A 56 9.34 -9.16 -4.55
CA ILE A 56 8.88 -8.37 -5.68
C ILE A 56 7.35 -8.23 -5.67
N MET A 57 6.60 -9.32 -5.49
CA MET A 57 5.14 -9.29 -5.41
C MET A 57 4.66 -8.38 -4.28
N HIS A 58 5.33 -8.43 -3.13
CA HIS A 58 5.02 -7.59 -1.99
C HIS A 58 5.30 -6.11 -2.28
N GLY A 59 6.43 -5.79 -2.92
CA GLY A 59 6.75 -4.42 -3.33
C GLY A 59 5.73 -3.83 -4.30
N VAL A 60 5.30 -4.61 -5.30
CA VAL A 60 4.25 -4.20 -6.24
C VAL A 60 2.92 -3.97 -5.52
N LEU A 61 2.53 -4.90 -4.63
CA LEU A 61 1.32 -4.76 -3.82
C LEU A 61 1.35 -3.48 -2.99
N PHE A 62 2.48 -3.19 -2.33
CA PHE A 62 2.65 -1.99 -1.50
C PHE A 62 2.56 -0.71 -2.31
N LEU A 63 3.19 -0.66 -3.49
CA LEU A 63 3.18 0.54 -4.34
C LEU A 63 1.76 0.88 -4.82
N VAL A 64 1.00 -0.14 -5.22
CA VAL A 64 -0.38 0.07 -5.67
C VAL A 64 -1.31 0.40 -4.49
N ALA A 65 -1.13 -0.27 -3.34
CA ALA A 65 -1.87 0.04 -2.13
C ALA A 65 -1.61 1.47 -1.62
N ALA A 66 -0.39 2.00 -1.79
CA ALA A 66 -0.06 3.39 -1.44
C ALA A 66 -0.84 4.39 -2.30
N GLY A 67 -0.97 4.14 -3.61
CA GLY A 67 -1.79 4.95 -4.51
C GLY A 67 -3.28 4.93 -4.13
N TYR A 68 -3.79 3.78 -3.71
CA TYR A 68 -5.15 3.66 -3.19
C TYR A 68 -5.31 4.39 -1.84
N ALA A 69 -4.36 4.25 -0.91
CA ALA A 69 -4.40 4.96 0.37
C ALA A 69 -4.38 6.49 0.19
N LEU A 70 -3.66 6.99 -0.81
CA LEU A 70 -3.65 8.43 -1.15
C LEU A 70 -5.02 8.94 -1.60
N LEU A 71 -5.79 8.16 -2.36
CA LEU A 71 -7.15 8.53 -2.77
C LEU A 71 -8.09 8.74 -1.59
N TYR A 72 -7.94 7.93 -0.54
CA TYR A 72 -8.76 8.02 0.67
C TYR A 72 -8.18 8.97 1.73
N ASP A 73 -7.11 9.71 1.40
CA ASP A 73 -6.31 10.50 2.37
C ASP A 73 -5.90 9.69 3.61
N ALA A 74 -5.87 8.36 3.47
CA ALA A 74 -5.52 7.38 4.47
C ALA A 74 -4.02 7.05 4.44
N HIS A 75 -3.24 7.85 3.71
CA HIS A 75 -1.80 7.77 3.77
C HIS A 75 -1.39 8.01 5.22
N VAL A 76 -0.73 7.04 5.85
CA VAL A 76 -0.22 7.21 7.21
C VAL A 76 0.83 8.30 7.14
N ARG A 77 0.43 9.52 7.49
CA ARG A 77 1.33 10.64 7.76
C ARG A 77 2.18 10.21 8.93
N VAL A 78 3.32 9.58 8.66
CA VAL A 78 4.36 9.42 9.66
C VAL A 78 5.00 10.80 9.80
N ASP A 79 4.29 11.71 10.45
CA ASP A 79 4.80 13.01 10.83
C ASP A 79 5.81 12.81 11.98
N VAL A 80 6.97 12.20 11.67
CA VAL A 80 8.10 12.03 12.60
C VAL A 80 8.54 13.39 13.16
N PHE A 81 8.30 14.48 12.43
CA PHE A 81 8.76 15.82 12.76
C PHE A 81 7.71 16.77 13.39
N TYR A 82 6.45 16.36 13.59
CA TYR A 82 5.44 17.23 14.26
C TYR A 82 5.18 16.88 15.73
N GLY A 83 5.67 15.75 16.24
CA GLY A 83 5.54 15.38 17.66
C GLY A 83 6.29 16.33 18.61
N GLU A 84 7.30 17.05 18.12
CA GLU A 84 8.17 17.95 18.91
C GLU A 84 8.06 19.43 18.50
N ALA A 85 7.05 19.81 17.73
CA ALA A 85 6.78 21.23 17.49
C ALA A 85 6.23 21.85 18.79
N ASN A 86 7.16 22.42 19.56
CA ASN A 86 6.96 23.19 20.80
C ASN A 86 5.57 23.87 20.88
N PRO A 87 4.80 23.67 21.99
CA PRO A 87 3.49 24.30 22.19
C PRO A 87 3.50 25.84 22.10
N ALA A 88 4.67 26.50 22.11
CA ALA A 88 4.81 27.94 21.94
C ALA A 88 4.48 28.49 20.54
N ARG A 89 4.36 27.65 19.49
CA ARG A 89 3.95 28.09 18.14
C ARG A 89 2.47 27.86 17.83
N ARG A 90 1.69 27.25 18.74
CA ARG A 90 0.24 27.09 18.64
C ARG A 90 -0.51 28.34 19.12
N ARG A 91 -0.13 29.49 18.59
CA ARG A 91 -0.90 30.72 18.74
C ARG A 91 -0.68 31.53 17.48
N TRP A 92 -1.50 31.28 16.47
CA TRP A 92 -2.12 32.26 15.59
C TRP A 92 -3.37 31.61 15.01
N SER A 93 -4.44 31.69 15.79
CA SER A 93 -5.80 31.79 15.28
C SER A 93 -5.92 33.11 14.53
N ILE A 94 -6.07 33.07 13.21
CA ILE A 94 -7.09 33.80 12.45
C ILE A 94 -7.50 32.89 11.30
#